data_AF-A0A6D2JIF8-F1
#
_entry.id   AF-A0A6D2JIF8-F1
#
_cell.length_a   1.000
_cell.length_b   1.000
_cell.length_c   1.000
_cell.angle_alpha   90.00
_cell.angle_beta   90.00
_cell.angle_gamma   90.00
#
_symmetry.space_group_name_H-M   'P 1'
#
loop_
_entity.id
_entity.type
_entity.pdbx_description
1 polymer ?
#
loop_
_entity_poly.entity_id
_entity_poly.type
_entity_poly.pdbx_seq_one_letter_code
_entity_poly.pdbx_strand_id
1 'polypeptide(L)'
;MAMCRSSARDTSQVADLVSYYGRVIDIILLDYNVFYVPLFRCQWAVRGNGVKIEDGFTLVNLNQSQVTFLNDPYILTSQAKQVFYSREDDSSSWYVALRGPSRRYSDKDVEESMADIGPLPSTLDMDTDIDESPNARADCEGIYV
;
A
#
# COMPACT_ATOMS: atom_id res chain seq x y z
N MET A 1 5.55 9.83 -10.58
CA MET A 1 5.83 11.28 -10.47
C MET A 1 5.19 11.93 -11.67
N ALA A 2 4.18 12.79 -11.49
CA ALA A 2 3.55 13.50 -12.58
C ALA A 2 4.02 14.95 -12.53
N MET A 3 4.78 15.39 -13.54
CA MET A 3 5.14 16.80 -13.68
C MET A 3 4.10 17.47 -14.57
N CYS A 4 3.42 18.48 -14.05
CA CYS A 4 2.49 19.29 -14.84
C CYS A 4 3.15 20.64 -15.08
N ARG A 5 3.25 21.06 -16.35
CA ARG A 5 3.72 22.40 -16.74
C ARG A 5 2.59 23.08 -17.49
N SER A 6 2.07 24.17 -16.96
CA SER A 6 0.96 24.91 -17.58
C SER A 6 1.37 25.63 -18.89
N SER A 7 2.67 25.82 -19.11
CA SER A 7 3.22 26.43 -20.33
C SER A 7 4.70 26.07 -20.51
N ALA A 8 5.18 26.07 -21.76
CA ALA A 8 6.60 25.88 -22.08
C ALA A 8 7.52 26.97 -21.47
N ARG A 9 6.97 28.14 -21.11
CA ARG A 9 7.69 29.24 -20.45
C ARG A 9 7.64 29.18 -18.93
N ASP A 10 6.89 28.25 -18.36
CA ASP A 10 6.74 28.12 -16.92
C ASP A 10 7.93 27.33 -16.34
N THR A 11 8.83 28.06 -15.69
CA THR A 11 9.98 27.52 -14.96
C THR A 11 9.63 27.15 -13.52
N SER A 12 8.40 27.43 -13.06
CA SER A 12 7.92 26.98 -11.76
C SER A 12 7.57 25.49 -11.84
N GLN A 13 8.58 24.64 -11.70
CA GLN A 13 8.36 23.21 -11.48
C GLN A 13 7.90 23.01 -10.04
N VAL A 14 6.60 23.23 -9.77
CA VAL A 14 5.99 22.74 -8.55
C VAL A 14 5.75 21.25 -8.75
N ALA A 15 6.67 20.43 -8.23
CA ALA A 15 6.43 19.01 -8.08
C ALA A 15 5.40 18.83 -6.95
N ASP A 16 4.13 19.03 -7.27
CA ASP A 16 3.06 18.77 -6.31
C ASP A 16 2.93 17.25 -6.15
N LEU A 17 3.22 16.75 -4.95
CA LEU A 17 3.15 15.33 -4.64
C LEU A 17 1.68 14.95 -4.43
N VAL A 18 0.92 14.86 -5.52
CA VAL A 18 -0.48 14.44 -5.45
C VAL A 18 -0.51 12.95 -5.09
N SER A 19 -0.99 12.66 -3.89
CA SER A 19 -1.20 11.29 -3.40
C SER A 19 -2.62 10.84 -3.75
N TYR A 20 -2.73 9.65 -4.33
CA TYR A 20 -4.00 9.02 -4.67
C TYR A 20 -4.24 7.83 -3.75
N TYR A 21 -5.49 7.66 -3.32
CA TYR A 21 -5.91 6.58 -2.44
C TYR A 21 -7.00 5.78 -3.14
N GLY A 22 -6.89 4.45 -3.08
CA GLY A 22 -7.82 3.58 -3.74
C GLY A 22 -7.69 2.15 -3.27
N ARG A 23 -8.70 1.35 -3.59
CA ARG A 23 -8.73 -0.09 -3.34
C ARG A 23 -8.41 -0.82 -4.63
N VAL A 24 -7.45 -1.73 -4.60
CA VAL A 24 -7.21 -2.65 -5.73
C VAL A 24 -8.44 -3.53 -5.89
N ILE A 25 -8.99 -3.55 -7.10
CA ILE A 25 -10.16 -4.35 -7.46
C ILE A 25 -9.77 -5.53 -8.35
N ASP A 26 -8.78 -5.35 -9.23
CA ASP A 26 -8.20 -6.43 -10.04
C ASP A 26 -6.71 -6.22 -10.25
N ILE A 27 -6.02 -7.30 -10.58
CA ILE A 27 -4.62 -7.30 -11.00
C ILE A 27 -4.58 -7.87 -12.43
N ILE A 28 -4.02 -7.10 -13.35
CA ILE A 28 -3.82 -7.52 -14.74
C ILE A 28 -2.33 -7.72 -14.95
N LEU A 29 -1.94 -8.81 -15.61
CA LEU A 29 -0.57 -9.00 -16.11
C LEU A 29 -0.57 -8.74 -17.61
N LEU A 30 0.23 -7.76 -18.05
CA LEU A 30 0.50 -7.56 -19.46
C LEU A 30 1.61 -8.50 -19.90
N ASP A 31 1.34 -9.31 -20.92
CA ASP A 31 2.31 -10.24 -21.52
C ASP A 31 3.02 -9.55 -22.69
N TYR A 32 4.33 -9.31 -22.55
CA TYR A 32 5.19 -8.80 -23.62
C TYR A 32 5.98 -9.92 -24.33
N ASN A 33 5.62 -11.18 -24.12
CA ASN A 33 6.29 -12.43 -24.52
C ASN A 33 7.66 -12.67 -23.87
N VAL A 34 8.34 -11.60 -23.43
CA VAL A 34 9.68 -11.64 -22.81
C VAL A 34 9.62 -11.39 -21.31
N PHE A 35 8.63 -10.61 -20.85
CA PHE A 35 8.40 -10.31 -19.45
C PHE A 35 6.94 -9.93 -19.22
N TYR A 36 6.54 -9.94 -17.94
CA TYR A 36 5.21 -9.51 -17.51
C TYR A 36 5.27 -8.16 -16.80
N VAL A 37 4.29 -7.30 -17.08
CA VAL A 37 4.11 -6.05 -16.33
C VAL A 37 2.77 -6.11 -15.58
N PRO A 38 2.79 -6.19 -14.24
CA PRO A 38 1.56 -6.15 -13.47
C PRO A 38 1.01 -4.72 -13.39
N LEU A 39 -0.30 -4.60 -13.54
CA LEU A 39 -1.09 -3.39 -13.36
C LEU A 39 -2.17 -3.65 -12.32
N PHE A 40 -2.38 -2.69 -11.42
CA PHE A 40 -3.53 -2.69 -10.53
C PHE A 40 -4.65 -1.89 -11.15
N ARG A 41 -5.82 -2.52 -11.30
CA ARG A 41 -7.07 -1.80 -11.46
C ARG A 41 -7.52 -1.37 -10.08
N CYS A 42 -7.75 -0.08 -9.90
CA CYS A 42 -8.10 0.49 -8.61
C CYS A 42 -9.45 1.21 -8.67
N GLN A 43 -10.23 1.03 -7.62
CA GLN A 43 -11.31 1.94 -7.27
C GLN A 43 -10.72 3.11 -6.49
N TRP A 44 -10.66 4.27 -7.13
CA TRP A 44 -10.07 5.48 -6.56
C TRP A 44 -11.07 6.28 -5.73
N ALA A 45 -10.60 6.90 -4.65
CA ALA A 45 -11.33 7.95 -3.96
C ALA A 45 -11.45 9.19 -4.87
N VAL A 46 -12.60 9.86 -4.85
CA VAL A 46 -12.87 11.03 -5.70
C VAL A 46 -11.89 12.16 -5.35
N ARG A 47 -11.20 12.71 -6.36
CA ARG A 47 -10.27 13.84 -6.16
C ARG A 47 -11.04 15.07 -5.66
N GLY A 48 -10.57 15.70 -4.59
CA GLY A 48 -11.16 16.92 -4.01
C GLY A 48 -12.19 16.69 -2.90
N ASN A 49 -13.00 15.63 -3.00
CA ASN A 49 -14.05 15.35 -2.00
C ASN A 49 -13.90 13.99 -1.29
N GLY A 50 -13.08 13.09 -1.83
CA GLY A 50 -12.90 11.73 -1.30
C GLY A 50 -11.69 11.58 -0.37
N VAL A 51 -10.90 12.64 -0.15
CA VAL A 51 -9.74 12.62 0.75
C VAL A 51 -9.71 13.93 1.54
N LYS A 52 -9.57 13.82 2.86
CA LYS A 52 -9.39 14.97 3.77
C LYS A 52 -8.39 14.65 4.86
N ILE A 53 -7.88 15.68 5.54
CA ILE A 53 -7.03 15.55 6.72
C ILE A 53 -7.81 16.07 7.92
N GLU A 54 -7.89 15.28 8.98
CA GLU A 54 -8.56 15.62 10.24
C GLU A 54 -7.74 15.04 11.40
N ASP A 55 -7.45 15.86 12.40
CA ASP A 55 -6.65 15.48 13.57
C ASP A 55 -5.30 14.82 13.26
N GLY A 56 -4.67 15.21 12.14
CA GLY A 56 -3.40 14.64 11.67
C GLY A 56 -3.53 13.30 10.94
N PHE A 57 -4.75 12.75 10.83
CA PHE A 57 -5.04 11.55 10.07
C PHE A 57 -5.50 11.88 8.65
N THR A 58 -5.16 11.00 7.71
CA THR A 58 -5.73 11.07 6.35
C THR A 58 -7.00 10.22 6.33
N LEU A 59 -8.14 10.84 6.04
CA LEU A 59 -9.42 10.17 5.88
C LEU A 59 -9.76 10.05 4.40
N VAL A 60 -10.20 8.86 4.01
CA VAL A 60 -10.50 8.49 2.63
C VAL A 60 -11.92 7.95 2.56
N ASN A 61 -12.71 8.47 1.62
CA ASN A 61 -14.02 7.96 1.31
C ASN A 61 -13.95 7.13 0.02
N LEU A 62 -14.08 5.81 0.19
CA LEU A 62 -14.05 4.82 -0.91
C LEU A 62 -15.45 4.46 -1.43
N ASN A 63 -16.51 5.00 -0.82
CA ASN A 63 -17.89 4.69 -1.18
C ASN A 63 -18.42 5.57 -2.33
N GLN A 64 -17.76 6.69 -2.63
CA GLN A 64 -18.22 7.65 -3.64
C GLN A 64 -17.77 7.31 -5.07
N SER A 65 -18.70 7.55 -6.00
CA SER A 65 -18.76 7.05 -7.38
C SER A 65 -17.51 7.29 -8.24
N GLN A 66 -17.27 6.33 -9.14
CA GLN A 66 -16.12 6.18 -10.03
C GLN A 66 -16.04 7.19 -11.18
N VAL A 67 -16.99 8.13 -11.34
CA VAL A 67 -17.16 8.92 -12.58
C VAL A 67 -15.87 9.59 -13.05
N THR A 68 -15.06 10.11 -12.14
CA THR A 68 -13.82 10.82 -12.47
C THR A 68 -12.66 9.91 -12.87
N PHE A 69 -12.66 8.64 -12.46
CA PHE A 69 -11.55 7.70 -12.68
C PHE A 69 -11.92 6.49 -13.56
N LEU A 70 -13.13 6.44 -14.12
CA LEU A 70 -13.49 5.44 -15.13
C LEU A 70 -12.55 5.46 -16.35
N ASN A 71 -12.01 6.64 -16.67
CA ASN A 71 -11.13 6.83 -17.82
C ASN A 71 -9.66 6.45 -17.53
N ASP A 72 -9.27 6.30 -16.26
CA ASP A 72 -7.90 5.94 -15.88
C ASP A 72 -7.85 5.15 -14.56
N PRO A 73 -8.28 3.87 -14.57
CA PRO A 73 -8.36 3.05 -13.37
C PRO A 73 -7.06 2.30 -13.06
N TYR A 74 -6.05 2.36 -13.93
CA TYR A 74 -4.87 1.50 -13.84
C TYR A 74 -3.64 2.23 -13.31
N ILE A 75 -2.88 1.56 -12.44
CA ILE A 75 -1.54 2.02 -12.05
C ILE A 75 -0.53 0.87 -12.14
N LEU A 76 0.74 1.22 -12.35
CA LEU A 76 1.84 0.27 -12.22
C LEU A 76 2.02 -0.12 -10.76
N THR A 77 2.27 -1.40 -10.49
CA THR A 77 2.52 -1.88 -9.13
C THR A 77 3.73 -1.20 -8.49
N SER A 78 4.75 -0.86 -9.29
CA SER A 78 5.95 -0.14 -8.85
C SER A 78 5.68 1.29 -8.37
N GLN A 79 4.52 1.85 -8.73
CA GLN A 79 4.10 3.18 -8.29
C GLN A 79 3.20 3.12 -7.05
N ALA A 80 2.70 1.93 -6.70
CA ALA A 80 1.80 1.73 -5.57
C ALA A 80 2.56 1.68 -4.24
N LYS A 81 1.94 2.22 -3.19
CA LYS A 81 2.35 1.98 -1.80
C LYS A 81 1.18 1.37 -1.05
N GLN A 82 1.43 0.29 -0.33
CA GLN A 82 0.39 -0.35 0.48
C GLN A 82 -0.01 0.53 1.66
N VAL A 83 -1.32 0.66 1.85
CA VAL A 83 -1.96 1.32 2.98
C VAL A 83 -3.08 0.43 3.50
N PHE A 84 -3.41 0.58 4.78
CA PHE A 84 -4.53 -0.09 5.42
C PHE A 84 -5.64 0.94 5.68
N TYR A 85 -6.89 0.49 5.62
CA TYR A 85 -8.06 1.33 5.86
C TYR A 85 -8.75 0.85 7.12
N SER A 86 -8.89 1.73 8.12
CA SER A 86 -9.59 1.45 9.37
C SER A 86 -10.78 2.38 9.51
N ARG A 87 -11.90 1.88 10.02
CA ARG A 87 -13.07 2.68 10.39
C ARG A 87 -13.57 2.24 11.77
N GLU A 88 -14.20 3.16 12.49
CA GLU A 88 -14.75 2.90 13.82
C GLU A 88 -15.98 1.98 13.74
N ASP A 89 -16.86 2.24 12.78
CA ASP A 89 -18.08 1.49 12.58
C ASP A 89 -18.47 1.40 11.09
N ASP A 90 -19.48 0.58 10.78
CA ASP A 90 -19.99 0.42 9.42
C ASP A 90 -20.87 1.59 8.95
N SER A 91 -21.23 2.50 9.86
CA SER A 91 -22.07 3.66 9.56
C SER A 91 -21.28 4.79 8.88
N SER A 92 -19.98 4.89 9.19
CA SER A 92 -19.08 5.84 8.55
C SER A 92 -18.66 5.42 7.14
N SER A 93 -18.74 6.39 6.21
CA SER A 93 -18.18 6.26 4.86
C SER A 93 -16.70 6.67 4.78
N TRP A 94 -16.11 7.05 5.91
CA TRP A 94 -14.74 7.54 6.01
C TRP A 94 -13.84 6.51 6.69
N TYR A 95 -12.71 6.24 6.04
CA TYR A 95 -11.67 5.35 6.53
C TYR A 95 -10.41 6.14 6.86
N VAL A 96 -9.79 5.87 7.99
CA VAL A 96 -8.43 6.31 8.30
C VAL A 96 -7.45 5.49 7.47
N ALA A 97 -6.63 6.15 6.66
CA ALA A 97 -5.56 5.53 5.90
C ALA A 97 -4.29 5.41 6.75
N LEU A 98 -3.91 4.18 7.08
CA LEU A 98 -2.73 3.82 7.85
C LEU A 98 -1.63 3.39 6.89
N ARG A 99 -0.45 4.00 7.01
CA ARG A 99 0.70 3.61 6.19
C ARG A 99 1.29 2.32 6.74
N GLY A 100 1.32 1.28 5.91
CA GLY A 100 1.97 0.03 6.28
C GLY A 100 3.49 0.20 6.42
N PRO A 101 4.17 -0.71 7.14
CA PRO A 101 5.62 -0.82 7.08
C PRO A 101 6.06 -0.87 5.63
N SER A 102 7.09 -0.12 5.27
CA SER A 102 7.68 -0.22 3.94
C SER A 102 8.28 -1.61 3.81
N ARG A 103 7.57 -2.54 3.16
CA ARG A 103 8.13 -3.84 2.78
C ARG A 103 9.20 -3.56 1.73
N ARG A 104 10.42 -3.32 2.19
CA ARG A 104 11.59 -3.24 1.31
C ARG A 104 11.79 -4.66 0.79
N TYR A 105 11.32 -4.94 -0.43
CA TYR A 105 12.01 -5.95 -1.23
C TYR A 105 13.42 -5.40 -1.40
N SER A 106 14.37 -5.98 -0.69
CA SER A 106 15.75 -5.56 -0.84
C SER A 106 16.25 -6.13 -2.15
N ASP A 107 17.00 -5.35 -2.93
CA ASP A 107 17.67 -5.87 -4.14
C ASP A 107 18.59 -7.08 -3.85
N LYS A 108 18.86 -7.38 -2.57
CA LYS A 108 19.59 -8.58 -2.17
C LYS A 108 18.83 -9.89 -2.43
N ASP A 109 17.53 -9.82 -2.77
CA ASP A 109 16.76 -10.97 -3.23
C ASP A 109 16.89 -11.20 -4.76
N VAL A 110 17.63 -10.33 -5.46
CA VAL A 110 17.79 -10.36 -6.93
C VAL A 110 19.15 -10.94 -7.35
N GLU A 111 20.14 -10.99 -6.45
CA GLU A 111 21.51 -11.41 -6.76
C GLU A 111 21.93 -12.75 -6.12
N GLU A 112 21.03 -13.72 -5.99
CA GLU A 112 21.47 -15.14 -5.88
C GLU A 112 20.36 -16.15 -6.21
N SER A 113 19.71 -16.00 -7.37
CA SER A 113 19.20 -17.14 -8.15
C SER A 113 18.67 -16.60 -9.46
N MET A 114 19.15 -17.15 -10.56
CA MET A 114 18.47 -17.12 -11.85
C MET A 114 16.99 -17.46 -11.59
N ALA A 115 16.09 -16.54 -11.91
CA ALA A 115 14.68 -16.62 -11.56
C ALA A 115 14.02 -17.80 -12.30
N ASP A 116 14.00 -18.97 -11.68
CA ASP A 116 13.15 -20.08 -12.06
C ASP A 116 11.82 -19.92 -11.31
N ILE A 117 10.77 -19.61 -12.04
CA ILE A 117 9.40 -19.47 -11.52
C ILE A 117 8.86 -20.89 -11.33
N GLY A 118 9.19 -21.49 -10.19
CA GLY A 118 8.61 -22.77 -9.74
C GLY A 118 7.17 -22.60 -9.21
N PRO A 119 6.37 -23.69 -9.11
CA PRO A 119 4.99 -23.62 -8.67
C PRO A 119 4.89 -23.16 -7.21
N LEU A 120 3.75 -22.53 -6.85
CA LEU A 120 3.46 -22.09 -5.49
C LEU A 120 3.72 -23.24 -4.48
N PRO A 121 4.51 -23.01 -3.42
CA PRO A 121 4.70 -24.02 -2.38
C PRO A 121 3.35 -24.26 -1.67
N SER A 122 3.03 -25.54 -1.52
CA SER A 122 1.75 -26.03 -0.99
C SER A 122 1.86 -26.45 0.47
N THR A 123 2.54 -25.70 1.33
CA THR A 123 2.45 -25.84 2.79
C THR A 123 2.90 -24.54 3.46
N LEU A 124 2.04 -23.97 4.30
CA LEU A 124 2.42 -22.94 5.27
C LEU A 124 2.85 -23.68 6.54
N ASP A 125 4.15 -23.87 6.74
CA ASP A 125 4.69 -24.24 8.04
C ASP A 125 4.84 -22.96 8.87
N MET A 126 4.01 -22.84 9.92
CA MET A 126 4.04 -21.76 10.88
C MET A 126 5.04 -22.11 11.99
N ASP A 127 6.33 -21.93 11.73
CA ASP A 127 7.34 -21.96 12.80
C ASP A 127 7.43 -20.58 13.46
N THR A 128 7.15 -20.57 14.76
CA THR A 128 7.13 -19.37 15.60
C THR A 128 8.44 -19.30 16.39
N ASP A 129 9.47 -18.68 15.83
CA ASP A 129 10.69 -18.38 16.58
C ASP A 129 10.64 -16.94 17.11
N ILE A 130 10.09 -16.82 18.31
CA ILE A 130 10.30 -15.67 19.20
C ILE A 130 11.70 -15.84 19.79
N ASP A 131 12.68 -15.07 19.29
CA ASP A 131 13.98 -14.93 19.96
C ASP A 131 13.96 -13.75 20.94
N GLU A 132 14.72 -13.98 22.00
CA GLU A 132 14.63 -13.50 23.36
C GLU A 132 15.32 -12.12 23.52
N SER A 133 14.71 -11.20 24.28
CA SER A 133 15.50 -10.18 25.00
C SER A 133 15.02 -10.11 26.45
N PRO A 134 15.92 -10.06 27.44
CA PRO A 134 15.61 -10.41 28.81
C PRO A 134 15.06 -9.21 29.55
N ASN A 135 13.73 -9.11 29.65
CA ASN A 135 13.11 -8.21 30.61
C ASN A 135 12.82 -9.01 31.89
N ALA A 136 13.84 -9.18 32.72
CA ALA A 136 13.69 -9.68 34.08
C ALA A 136 12.73 -8.76 34.85
N ARG A 137 11.58 -9.30 35.29
CA ARG A 137 10.76 -8.69 36.36
C ARG A 137 11.23 -9.32 37.66
N ALA A 138 11.85 -8.51 38.52
CA ALA A 138 12.57 -8.97 39.69
C ALA A 138 11.84 -8.53 40.97
N ASP A 139 10.62 -9.01 41.18
CA ASP A 139 9.82 -8.62 42.35
C ASP A 139 8.46 -9.33 42.38
N CYS A 140 8.47 -10.58 42.84
CA CYS A 140 7.35 -11.21 43.55
C CYS A 140 7.91 -12.26 44.53
N GLU A 141 7.95 -11.93 45.82
CA GLU A 141 8.24 -12.87 46.90
C GLU A 141 7.25 -14.06 46.87
N GLY A 142 7.79 -15.27 47.00
CA GLY A 142 7.02 -16.50 47.06
C GLY A 142 6.31 -16.66 48.41
N ILE A 143 5.04 -17.06 48.36
CA ILE A 143 4.37 -17.70 49.49
C ILE A 143 4.43 -19.21 49.25
N TYR A 144 5.10 -19.92 50.16
CA TYR A 144 5.20 -21.38 50.17
C TYR A 144 3.93 -22.01 50.74
N VAL A 145 3.36 -23.01 50.05
CA VAL A 145 2.73 -24.20 50.63
C VAL A 145 3.06 -25.39 49.75
#